data_AF-A0A5C8SZF6-F1
#
_entry.id   AF-A0A5C8SZF6-F1
#
_cell.length_a   1.000
_cell.length_b   1.000
_cell.length_c   1.000
_cell.angle_alpha   90.00
_cell.angle_beta   90.00
_cell.angle_gamma   90.00
#
_symmetry.space_group_name_H-M   'P 1'
#
loop_
_entity.id
_entity.type
_entity.pdbx_description
1 polymer ?
#
loop_
_entity_poly.entity_id
_entity_poly.type
_entity_poly.pdbx_seq_one_letter_code
_entity_poly.pdbx_strand_id
1 'polypeptide(L)'
;GEDGPSFEALVAGVTRDLRPRAVLDEWLDRGIASLDGEDRIVLAEAAYVPRGGAEPQLYDFGRNLHDHIAASVANILSDAPRFLERAVHYDGLSEELALRLEARAREIAMAALTQANREAHAACAADPGGSHRWNFGLYVYAEAVPPAGDAFPADDALPASSEAEA
;
A
#
# COMPACT_ATOMS: atom_id res chain seq x y z
N GLY A 1 20.30 21.08 29.23
CA GLY A 1 19.00 21.67 28.86
C GLY A 1 18.54 20.90 27.67
N GLU A 2 17.73 19.88 27.91
CA GLU A 2 17.41 18.81 26.95
C GLU A 2 15.97 19.03 26.46
N ASP A 3 15.78 20.06 25.63
CA ASP A 3 14.50 20.32 24.94
C ASP A 3 14.67 20.05 23.43
N GLY A 4 15.23 18.88 23.09
CA GLY A 4 15.32 18.37 21.72
C GLY A 4 14.43 17.13 21.54
N PRO A 5 13.99 16.81 20.32
CA PRO A 5 13.25 15.57 20.07
C PRO A 5 14.09 14.36 20.48
N SER A 6 13.51 13.49 21.32
CA SER A 6 14.14 12.24 21.77
C SER A 6 13.26 11.03 21.46
N PHE A 7 13.90 9.86 21.32
CA PHE A 7 13.18 8.60 21.12
C PHE A 7 12.32 8.24 22.33
N GLU A 8 12.79 8.59 23.53
CA GLU A 8 12.04 8.46 24.78
C GLU A 8 10.73 9.26 24.73
N ALA A 9 10.78 10.51 24.27
CA ALA A 9 9.58 11.34 24.12
C ALA A 9 8.63 10.79 23.05
N LEU A 10 9.16 10.24 21.96
CA LEU A 10 8.36 9.57 20.92
C LEU A 10 7.63 8.34 21.47
N VAL A 11 8.34 7.43 22.14
CA VAL A 11 7.74 6.22 22.72
C VAL A 11 6.69 6.58 23.76
N ALA A 12 7.00 7.52 24.66
CA ALA A 12 6.06 7.98 25.69
C ALA A 12 4.81 8.67 25.12
N GLY A 13 4.90 9.25 23.92
CA GLY A 13 3.76 9.82 23.19
C GLY A 13 2.84 8.78 22.58
N VAL A 14 3.33 7.55 22.35
CA VAL A 14 2.54 6.44 21.76
C VAL A 14 2.03 5.48 22.83
N THR A 15 2.85 5.11 23.80
CA THR A 15 2.50 4.13 24.83
C THR A 15 3.23 4.37 26.14
N ARG A 16 2.62 3.92 27.26
CA ARG A 16 3.23 3.95 28.60
C ARG A 16 3.69 2.58 29.10
N ASP A 17 3.38 1.51 28.37
CA ASP A 17 3.59 0.14 28.82
C ASP A 17 4.95 -0.45 28.39
N LEU A 18 5.65 0.25 27.49
CA LEU A 18 6.94 -0.19 26.95
C LEU A 18 8.07 0.74 27.42
N ARG A 19 9.21 0.16 27.78
CA ARG A 19 10.43 0.93 28.09
C ARG A 19 11.06 1.39 26.78
N PRO A 20 11.34 2.70 26.58
CA PRO A 20 11.89 3.20 25.32
C PRO A 20 13.16 2.48 24.85
N ARG A 21 14.07 2.17 25.78
CA ARG A 21 15.30 1.46 25.44
C ARG A 21 15.06 0.05 24.89
N ALA A 22 14.12 -0.68 25.47
CA ALA A 22 13.78 -2.02 24.99
C ALA A 22 13.18 -2.00 23.58
N VAL A 23 12.37 -0.98 23.27
CA VAL A 23 11.82 -0.77 21.92
C VAL A 23 12.94 -0.46 20.93
N LEU A 24 13.86 0.44 21.29
CA LEU A 24 14.98 0.79 20.42
C LEU A 24 15.89 -0.40 20.13
N ASP A 25 16.27 -1.15 21.18
CA ASP A 25 17.14 -2.32 21.04
C ASP A 25 16.48 -3.37 20.12
N GLU A 26 15.17 -3.61 20.25
CA GLU A 26 14.43 -4.50 19.34
C GLU A 26 14.40 -3.97 17.90
N TRP A 27 14.20 -2.67 17.72
CA TRP A 27 14.14 -2.06 16.38
C TRP A 27 15.50 -2.11 15.67
N LEU A 28 16.60 -1.91 16.40
CA LEU A 28 17.95 -2.07 15.87
C LEU A 28 18.23 -3.54 15.51
N ASP A 29 17.89 -4.49 16.39
CA ASP A 29 18.09 -5.92 16.15
C ASP A 29 17.32 -6.42 14.93
N ARG A 30 16.08 -5.95 14.75
CA ARG A 30 15.22 -6.30 13.62
C ARG A 30 15.56 -5.54 12.34
N GLY A 31 16.48 -4.57 12.39
CA GLY A 31 16.82 -3.69 11.28
C GLY A 31 15.70 -2.71 10.89
N ILE A 32 14.74 -2.48 11.80
CA ILE A 32 13.66 -1.49 11.66
C ILE A 32 14.22 -0.06 11.75
N ALA A 33 15.24 0.12 12.59
CA ALA A 33 15.99 1.35 12.70
C ALA A 33 17.50 1.07 12.63
N SER A 34 18.28 2.10 12.37
CA SER A 34 19.74 2.12 12.44
C SER A 34 20.21 3.39 13.11
N LEU A 35 21.47 3.40 13.57
CA LEU A 35 22.14 4.65 13.97
C LEU A 35 22.94 5.18 12.79
N ASP A 36 22.84 6.49 12.54
CA ASP A 36 23.72 7.17 11.58
C ASP A 36 25.09 7.50 12.20
N GLY A 37 25.97 8.15 11.42
CA GLY A 37 27.30 8.54 11.88
C GLY A 37 27.33 9.60 12.98
N GLU A 38 26.18 10.15 13.35
CA GLU A 38 25.99 11.14 14.42
C GLU A 38 25.18 10.56 15.59
N ASP A 39 25.07 9.22 15.69
CA ASP A 39 24.28 8.49 16.68
C ASP A 39 22.77 8.84 16.69
N ARG A 40 22.24 9.30 15.55
CA ARG A 40 20.80 9.56 15.41
C ARG A 40 20.09 8.29 14.96
N ILE A 41 18.91 8.06 15.53
CA ILE A 41 18.04 6.95 15.17
C ILE A 41 17.36 7.27 13.85
N VAL A 42 17.64 6.47 12.82
CA VAL A 42 17.06 6.57 11.49
C VAL A 42 16.18 5.36 11.26
N LEU A 43 14.93 5.59 10.84
CA LEU A 43 14.03 4.51 10.45
C LEU A 43 14.48 3.96 9.09
N ALA A 44 14.62 2.65 8.98
CA ALA A 44 14.89 2.02 7.70
C ALA A 44 13.61 2.07 6.83
N GLU A 45 13.66 2.86 5.76
CA GLU A 45 12.53 3.11 4.82
C GLU A 45 11.86 1.83 4.30
N ALA A 46 12.59 0.70 4.27
CA ALA A 46 12.12 -0.59 3.76
C ALA A 46 11.77 -1.61 4.86
N ALA A 47 11.93 -1.29 6.15
CA ALA A 47 12.00 -2.32 7.19
C ALA A 47 10.66 -2.74 7.83
N TYR A 48 9.54 -2.22 7.34
CA TYR A 48 8.22 -2.81 7.61
C TYR A 48 7.66 -3.53 6.38
N VAL A 49 8.51 -4.31 5.69
CA VAL A 49 8.03 -5.40 4.85
C VAL A 49 8.23 -6.67 5.68
N PRO A 50 7.15 -7.29 6.21
CA PRO A 50 7.27 -8.57 6.90
C PRO A 50 8.05 -9.54 6.01
N ARG A 51 9.07 -10.22 6.56
CA ARG A 51 9.74 -11.29 5.81
C ARG A 51 8.68 -12.30 5.38
N GLY A 52 8.78 -12.75 4.13
CA GLY A 52 7.79 -13.62 3.48
C GLY A 52 7.26 -14.74 4.39
N GLY A 53 5.93 -14.86 4.51
CA GLY A 53 5.27 -15.96 5.21
C GLY A 53 5.00 -15.75 6.70
N ALA A 54 5.25 -14.55 7.25
CA ALA A 54 4.84 -14.21 8.61
C ALA A 54 3.32 -14.00 8.72
N GLU A 55 2.72 -14.38 9.85
CA GLU A 55 1.27 -14.28 10.12
C GLU A 55 0.67 -12.88 9.87
N PRO A 56 1.34 -11.75 10.21
CA PRO A 56 0.83 -10.41 9.87
C PRO A 56 0.74 -10.15 8.36
N GLN A 57 1.66 -10.70 7.57
CA GLN A 57 1.65 -10.55 6.12
C GLN A 57 0.47 -11.28 5.48
N LEU A 58 0.17 -12.49 5.97
CA LEU A 58 -0.98 -13.27 5.50
C LEU A 58 -2.30 -12.61 5.90
N TYR A 59 -2.35 -11.97 7.07
CA TYR A 59 -3.51 -11.19 7.49
C TYR A 59 -3.78 -10.00 6.57
N ASP A 60 -2.76 -9.16 6.30
CA ASP A 60 -2.92 -8.01 5.41
C ASP A 60 -3.19 -8.43 3.96
N PHE A 61 -2.53 -9.51 3.48
CA PHE A 61 -2.82 -10.12 2.19
C PHE A 61 -4.30 -10.52 2.07
N GLY A 62 -4.81 -11.28 3.03
CA GLY A 62 -6.20 -11.73 3.03
C GLY A 62 -7.19 -10.56 3.07
N ARG A 63 -6.89 -9.52 3.87
CA ARG A 63 -7.74 -8.33 3.97
C ARG A 63 -7.76 -7.54 2.66
N ASN A 64 -6.60 -7.28 2.07
CA ASN A 64 -6.50 -6.51 0.82
C ASN A 64 -7.18 -7.23 -0.35
N LEU A 65 -6.97 -8.55 -0.46
CA LEU A 65 -7.60 -9.35 -1.52
C LEU A 65 -9.12 -9.39 -1.37
N HIS A 66 -9.62 -9.64 -0.15
CA HIS A 66 -11.05 -9.63 0.14
C HIS A 66 -11.69 -8.30 -0.25
N ASP A 67 -11.08 -7.19 0.17
CA ASP A 67 -11.62 -5.85 -0.04
C ASP A 67 -11.64 -5.45 -1.52
N HIS A 68 -10.57 -5.76 -2.26
CA HIS A 68 -10.52 -5.50 -3.70
C HIS A 68 -11.60 -6.30 -4.43
N ILE A 69 -11.69 -7.62 -4.20
CA ILE A 69 -12.71 -8.44 -4.85
C ILE A 69 -14.12 -7.96 -4.50
N ALA A 70 -14.39 -7.64 -3.22
CA ALA A 70 -15.69 -7.13 -2.80
C ALA A 70 -16.02 -5.79 -3.47
N ALA A 71 -15.04 -4.90 -3.63
CA ALA A 71 -15.21 -3.64 -4.33
C ALA A 71 -15.50 -3.85 -5.83
N SER A 72 -14.72 -4.69 -6.51
CA SER A 72 -14.91 -5.02 -7.92
C SER A 72 -16.28 -5.66 -8.18
N VAL A 73 -16.68 -6.65 -7.39
CA VAL A 73 -17.99 -7.32 -7.52
C VAL A 73 -19.13 -6.32 -7.32
N ALA A 74 -19.04 -5.47 -6.30
CA ALA A 74 -20.07 -4.46 -6.05
C ALA A 74 -20.19 -3.42 -7.18
N ASN A 75 -19.06 -3.04 -7.79
CA ASN A 75 -19.05 -2.14 -8.94
C ASN A 75 -19.66 -2.79 -10.19
N ILE A 76 -19.47 -4.10 -10.39
CA ILE A 76 -20.07 -4.86 -11.50
C ILE A 76 -21.58 -5.01 -11.33
N LEU A 77 -22.04 -5.29 -10.11
CA LEU A 77 -23.45 -5.57 -9.83
C LEU A 77 -24.33 -4.31 -9.70
N SER A 78 -23.76 -3.11 -9.79
CA SER A 78 -24.46 -1.86 -9.58
C SER A 78 -24.51 -1.03 -10.85
N ASP A 79 -25.66 -0.39 -11.12
CA ASP A 79 -25.83 0.53 -12.27
C ASP A 79 -24.89 1.75 -12.20
N ALA A 80 -24.39 2.09 -11.00
CA ALA A 80 -23.40 3.13 -10.79
C ALA A 80 -22.27 2.60 -9.88
N PRO A 81 -21.00 2.56 -10.35
CA PRO A 81 -19.87 2.08 -9.54
C PRO A 81 -19.71 2.92 -8.27
N ARG A 82 -19.77 2.27 -7.10
CA ARG A 82 -19.76 2.92 -5.79
C ARG A 82 -18.37 3.03 -5.15
N PHE A 83 -17.43 2.22 -5.62
CA PHE A 83 -16.06 2.18 -5.11
C PHE A 83 -15.06 2.65 -6.15
N LEU A 84 -13.99 3.30 -5.71
CA LEU A 84 -12.85 3.61 -6.57
C LEU A 84 -12.05 2.34 -6.84
N GLU A 85 -12.26 1.76 -8.03
CA GLU A 85 -11.55 0.60 -8.54
C GLU A 85 -11.16 0.90 -9.99
N ARG A 86 -9.89 1.25 -10.19
CA ARG A 86 -9.34 1.74 -11.46
C ARG A 86 -7.88 1.34 -11.56
N ALA A 87 -7.44 1.06 -12.78
CA ALA A 87 -6.04 0.78 -13.09
C ALA A 87 -5.62 1.47 -14.39
N VAL A 88 -4.32 1.72 -14.50
CA VAL A 88 -3.67 2.27 -15.70
C VAL A 88 -2.94 1.12 -16.38
N HIS A 89 -3.28 0.85 -17.63
CA HIS A 89 -2.76 -0.29 -18.38
C HIS A 89 -2.01 0.17 -19.63
N TYR A 90 -0.81 -0.38 -19.83
CA TYR A 90 -0.01 -0.20 -21.04
C TYR A 90 0.69 -1.51 -21.38
N ASP A 91 0.54 -1.94 -22.63
CA ASP A 91 1.18 -3.13 -23.18
C ASP A 91 2.38 -2.76 -24.05
N GLY A 92 3.24 -3.74 -24.36
CA GLY A 92 4.36 -3.56 -25.30
C GLY A 92 5.48 -2.64 -24.80
N LEU A 93 5.61 -2.47 -23.49
CA LEU A 93 6.68 -1.68 -22.89
C LEU A 93 8.03 -2.38 -23.04
N SER A 94 9.09 -1.60 -23.24
CA SER A 94 10.46 -2.11 -23.05
C SER A 94 10.71 -2.40 -21.57
N GLU A 95 11.66 -3.29 -21.27
CA GLU A 95 12.08 -3.59 -19.90
C GLU A 95 12.53 -2.33 -19.16
N GLU A 96 13.34 -1.48 -19.78
CA GLU A 96 13.80 -0.22 -19.22
C GLU A 96 12.64 0.72 -18.85
N LEU A 97 11.62 0.80 -19.72
CA LEU A 97 10.44 1.63 -19.45
C LEU A 97 9.58 1.03 -18.33
N ALA A 98 9.38 -0.28 -18.31
CA ALA A 98 8.62 -0.97 -17.27
C ALA A 98 9.25 -0.75 -15.88
N LEU A 99 10.58 -0.88 -15.76
CA LEU A 99 11.31 -0.62 -14.51
C LEU A 99 11.17 0.83 -14.05
N ARG A 100 11.30 1.78 -14.99
CA ARG A 100 11.15 3.21 -14.67
C ARG A 100 9.73 3.56 -14.22
N LEU A 101 8.71 2.98 -14.86
CA LEU A 101 7.31 3.18 -14.49
C LEU A 101 6.99 2.53 -13.14
N GLU A 102 7.53 1.33 -12.86
CA GLU A 102 7.40 0.68 -11.55
C GLU A 102 7.96 1.57 -10.44
N ALA A 103 9.20 2.05 -10.59
CA ALA A 103 9.83 2.90 -9.59
C ALA A 103 9.02 4.18 -9.35
N ARG A 104 8.56 4.82 -10.43
CA ARG A 104 7.75 6.03 -10.33
C ARG A 104 6.38 5.77 -9.71
N ALA A 105 5.73 4.66 -10.05
CA ALA A 105 4.45 4.27 -9.47
C ALA A 105 4.58 4.00 -7.97
N ARG A 106 5.69 3.39 -7.52
CA ARG A 106 6.01 3.17 -6.11
C ARG A 106 6.13 4.48 -5.34
N GLU A 107 6.84 5.47 -5.89
CA GLU A 107 6.94 6.81 -5.27
C GLU A 107 5.56 7.47 -5.11
N ILE A 108 4.74 7.45 -6.16
CA ILE A 108 3.39 8.02 -6.14
C ILE A 108 2.51 7.30 -5.12
N ALA A 109 2.52 5.97 -5.12
CA ALA A 109 1.74 5.15 -4.22
C ALA A 109 2.12 5.39 -2.75
N MET A 110 3.42 5.43 -2.44
CA MET A 110 3.89 5.69 -1.08
C MET A 110 3.53 7.09 -0.59
N ALA A 111 3.64 8.11 -1.45
CA ALA A 111 3.21 9.46 -1.11
C ALA A 111 1.70 9.51 -0.80
N ALA A 112 0.87 8.85 -1.62
CA ALA A 112 -0.58 8.79 -1.43
C ALA A 112 -0.97 8.07 -0.14
N LEU A 113 -0.38 6.89 0.14
CA LEU A 113 -0.63 6.14 1.37
C LEU A 113 -0.21 6.93 2.61
N THR A 114 0.95 7.58 2.56
CA THR A 114 1.44 8.40 3.68
C THR A 114 0.51 9.57 3.97
N GLN A 115 0.05 10.26 2.92
CA GLN A 115 -0.89 11.36 3.05
C GLN A 115 -2.23 10.88 3.63
N ALA A 116 -2.82 9.84 3.03
CA ALA A 116 -4.10 9.28 3.45
C ALA A 116 -4.08 8.79 4.90
N ASN A 117 -2.99 8.11 5.31
CA ASN A 117 -2.83 7.66 6.69
C ASN A 117 -2.75 8.83 7.67
N ARG A 118 -1.99 9.89 7.34
CA ARG A 118 -1.89 11.09 8.19
C ARG A 118 -3.23 11.78 8.37
N GLU A 119 -3.96 11.98 7.27
CA GLU A 119 -5.27 12.64 7.29
C GLU A 119 -6.31 11.82 8.07
N ALA A 120 -6.38 10.50 7.83
CA ALA A 120 -7.29 9.62 8.54
C ALA A 120 -6.96 9.53 10.03
N HIS A 121 -5.68 9.42 10.38
CA HIS A 121 -5.25 9.41 11.78
C HIS A 121 -5.64 10.70 12.51
N ALA A 122 -5.43 11.87 11.88
CA ALA A 122 -5.84 13.15 12.44
C ALA A 122 -7.37 13.27 12.59
N ALA A 123 -8.13 12.79 11.60
CA ALA A 123 -9.59 12.79 11.66
C ALA A 123 -10.12 11.88 12.78
N CYS A 124 -9.53 10.70 12.96
CA CYS A 124 -9.92 9.76 14.00
C CYS A 124 -9.73 10.30 15.42
N ALA A 125 -8.83 11.26 15.65
CA ALA A 125 -8.62 11.85 16.98
C ALA A 125 -9.85 12.60 17.51
N ALA A 126 -10.72 13.09 16.63
CA ALA A 126 -11.95 13.80 16.97
C ALA A 126 -13.22 12.99 16.65
N ASP A 127 -13.08 11.78 16.11
CA ASP A 127 -14.21 10.92 15.76
C ASP A 127 -14.68 10.11 16.97
N PRO A 128 -15.98 10.13 17.32
CA PRO A 128 -16.51 9.34 18.44
C PRO A 128 -16.50 7.82 18.18
N GLY A 129 -16.10 7.38 16.98
CA GLY A 129 -16.09 5.99 16.56
C GLY A 129 -17.43 5.51 15.99
N GLY A 130 -17.43 4.32 15.41
CA GLY A 130 -18.61 3.68 14.84
C GLY A 130 -18.33 2.28 14.28
N SER A 131 -19.30 1.74 13.55
CA SER A 131 -19.22 0.40 12.92
C SER A 131 -18.70 0.41 11.48
N HIS A 132 -18.17 1.54 11.02
CA HIS A 132 -17.66 1.67 9.65
C HIS A 132 -16.17 1.37 9.58
N ARG A 133 -15.78 0.63 8.54
CA ARG A 133 -14.38 0.37 8.21
C ARG A 133 -14.04 1.06 6.90
N TRP A 134 -12.88 1.71 6.85
CA TRP A 134 -12.29 2.25 5.64
C TRP A 134 -10.95 1.56 5.36
N ASN A 135 -10.69 1.25 4.10
CA ASN A 135 -9.41 0.71 3.64
C ASN A 135 -9.00 1.43 2.35
N PHE A 136 -7.75 1.88 2.29
CA PHE A 136 -7.15 2.48 1.10
C PHE A 136 -5.86 1.73 0.78
N GLY A 137 -5.99 0.75 -0.13
CA GLY A 137 -4.90 -0.09 -0.58
C GLY A 137 -4.49 0.25 -2.01
N LEU A 138 -3.19 0.20 -2.27
CA LEU A 138 -2.62 0.36 -3.60
C LEU A 138 -1.65 -0.80 -3.86
N TYR A 139 -1.59 -1.25 -5.11
CA TYR A 139 -0.62 -2.22 -5.56
C TYR A 139 -0.04 -1.77 -6.90
N VAL A 140 1.24 -2.07 -7.12
CA VAL A 140 1.91 -1.88 -8.39
C VAL A 140 2.28 -3.27 -8.88
N TYR A 141 1.77 -3.65 -10.05
CA TYR A 141 2.09 -4.90 -10.71
C TYR A 141 2.86 -4.62 -12.00
N ALA A 142 3.98 -5.29 -12.18
CA ALA A 142 4.74 -5.29 -13.41
C ALA A 142 5.35 -6.68 -13.60
N GLU A 143 5.29 -7.19 -14.82
CA GLU A 143 5.88 -8.47 -15.19
C GLU A 143 6.53 -8.36 -16.57
N ALA A 144 7.52 -9.21 -16.84
CA ALA A 144 7.98 -9.44 -18.19
C ALA A 144 6.91 -10.26 -18.91
N VAL A 145 6.36 -9.74 -20.01
CA VAL A 145 5.47 -10.51 -20.88
C VAL A 145 6.35 -11.40 -21.76
N PRO A 146 6.26 -12.74 -21.67
CA PRO A 146 6.95 -13.62 -22.60
C PRO A 146 6.54 -13.25 -24.03
N PRO A 147 7.43 -13.32 -25.03
CA PRO A 147 7.04 -13.10 -26.41
C PRO A 147 5.86 -14.03 -26.72
N ALA A 148 4.79 -13.47 -27.30
CA ALA A 148 3.58 -14.22 -27.62
C ALA A 148 3.97 -15.47 -28.42
N GLY A 149 4.03 -16.63 -27.76
CA GLY A 149 4.03 -17.91 -28.45
C GLY A 149 2.70 -18.00 -29.15
N ASP A 150 2.72 -18.26 -30.47
CA ASP A 150 1.57 -18.30 -31.39
C ASP A 150 0.24 -18.29 -30.67
N ALA A 151 -0.40 -17.11 -30.64
CA ALA A 151 -1.67 -16.92 -29.97
C ALA A 151 -2.65 -18.02 -30.39
N PHE A 152 -3.35 -18.59 -29.41
CA PHE A 152 -4.55 -19.37 -29.71
C PHE A 152 -5.43 -18.51 -30.62
N PRO A 153 -5.98 -19.09 -31.71
CA PRO A 153 -6.79 -18.33 -32.66
C PRO A 153 -7.90 -17.64 -31.88
N ALA A 154 -8.00 -16.31 -32.04
CA ALA A 154 -9.05 -15.51 -31.46
C ALA A 154 -10.40 -16.08 -31.92
N ASP A 155 -11.11 -16.73 -31.01
CA ASP A 155 -12.47 -17.17 -31.27
C ASP A 155 -13.37 -15.93 -31.24
N ASP A 156 -13.92 -15.65 -32.42
CA ASP A 156 -14.91 -14.68 -32.84
C ASP A 156 -15.38 -13.57 -31.86
N ALA A 157 -15.08 -12.34 -32.29
CA ALA A 157 -15.92 -11.14 -32.19
C ALA A 157 -17.10 -11.17 -31.21
N LEU A 158 -16.89 -10.60 -30.01
CA LEU A 158 -17.99 -9.98 -29.28
C LEU A 158 -18.54 -8.82 -30.14
N PRO A 159 -19.84 -8.81 -30.50
CA PRO A 159 -20.39 -7.75 -31.32
C PRO A 159 -20.32 -6.42 -30.58
N ALA A 160 -19.93 -5.38 -31.31
CA ALA A 160 -19.92 -4.01 -30.82
C ALA A 160 -21.31 -3.62 -30.32
N SER A 161 -21.42 -3.32 -29.03
CA SER A 161 -22.60 -2.67 -28.46
C SER A 161 -22.66 -1.24 -29.01
N SER A 162 -23.46 -1.07 -30.06
CA SER A 162 -23.93 0.23 -30.55
C SER A 162 -24.55 1.04 -29.41
N GLU A 163 -24.18 2.32 -29.38
CA GLU A 163 -24.85 3.38 -28.62
C GLU A 163 -26.37 3.39 -28.86
N ALA A 164 -27.11 3.80 -27.83
CA ALA A 164 -28.38 4.49 -27.99
C ALA A 164 -28.52 5.53 -26.87
N GLU A 165 -28.28 6.79 -27.23
CA GLU A 165 -28.85 7.96 -26.57
C GLU A 165 -30.39 7.89 -26.58
N ALA A 166 -31.02 8.11 -25.42
CA ALA A 166 -32.23 8.92 -25.22
C ALA A 166 -32.47 9.13 -23.72
#